data_AF-A0A833PG68-F1
#
_entry.id   AF-A0A833PG68-F1
#
_cell.length_a   1.000
_cell.length_b   1.000
_cell.length_c   1.000
_cell.angle_alpha   90.00
_cell.angle_beta   90.00
_cell.angle_gamma   90.00
#
_symmetry.space_group_name_H-M   'P 1'
#
loop_
_entity.id
_entity.type
_entity.pdbx_description
1 polymer ?
#
loop_
_entity_poly.entity_id
_entity_poly.type
_entity_poly.pdbx_seq_one_letter_code
_entity_poly.pdbx_strand_id
1 'polypeptide(L)'
;MPRFYIETDLAVDTTVELTETVFHHWVKVLRAQVGEQATLFSGQGGEYEVRLTEVPKKSASVSVKSFHPDNRTPSFNALLGQVMSKGDRMDYAIQKAVELGISQIQLLTSERCEMRLKYDRDQKKT
;
A
#
# COMPACT_ATOMS: atom_id res chain seq x y z
N MET A 1 -16.48 0.70 3.00
CA MET A 1 -15.57 1.57 3.78
C MET A 1 -14.22 1.62 3.07
N PRO A 2 -13.65 2.80 2.80
CA PRO A 2 -12.38 2.91 2.07
C PRO A 2 -11.21 2.38 2.89
N ARG A 3 -10.19 1.84 2.21
CA ARG A 3 -9.01 1.22 2.83
C ARG A 3 -7.74 1.89 2.33
N PHE A 4 -6.83 2.24 3.24
CA PHE A 4 -5.58 2.90 2.90
C PHE A 4 -4.39 2.25 3.59
N TYR A 5 -3.31 2.11 2.82
CA TYR A 5 -2.02 1.68 3.35
C TYR A 5 -1.28 2.88 3.96
N ILE A 6 -0.70 2.72 5.14
CA ILE A 6 0.10 3.73 5.81
C ILE A 6 1.33 3.11 6.49
N GLU A 7 2.51 3.67 6.22
CA GLU A 7 3.78 3.27 6.84
C GLU A 7 4.00 4.06 8.13
N THR A 8 3.14 3.85 9.12
CA THR A 8 3.24 4.50 10.43
C THR A 8 2.70 3.56 11.48
N ASP A 9 3.27 3.60 12.68
CA ASP A 9 2.77 2.84 13.81
C ASP A 9 1.40 3.37 14.23
N LEU A 10 0.42 2.48 14.26
CA LEU A 10 -0.96 2.78 14.65
C LEU A 10 -1.24 2.16 16.01
N ALA A 11 -1.82 2.94 16.91
CA ALA A 11 -2.27 2.47 18.21
C ALA A 11 -3.71 2.91 18.45
N VAL A 12 -4.51 2.06 19.10
CA VAL A 12 -5.89 2.39 19.47
C VAL A 12 -5.89 3.58 20.43
N ASP A 13 -6.93 4.42 20.33
CA ASP A 13 -7.10 5.64 21.13
C ASP A 13 -6.01 6.71 20.91
N THR A 14 -5.31 6.65 19.78
CA THR A 14 -4.38 7.71 19.36
C THR A 14 -4.93 8.52 18.19
N THR A 15 -4.39 9.74 18.06
CA THR A 15 -4.61 10.58 16.88
C THR A 15 -3.37 10.54 16.02
N VAL A 16 -3.55 10.23 14.73
CA VAL A 16 -2.46 10.08 13.76
C VAL A 16 -2.69 11.05 12.62
N GLU A 17 -1.64 11.74 12.20
CA GLU A 17 -1.65 12.56 10.99
C GLU A 17 -1.51 11.66 9.76
N LEU A 18 -2.36 11.87 8.76
CA LEU A 18 -2.30 11.12 7.51
C LEU A 18 -1.05 11.52 6.71
N THR A 19 -0.40 10.53 6.11
CA THR A 19 0.66 10.79 5.12
C THR A 19 0.09 11.52 3.91
N GLU A 20 0.94 12.25 3.19
CA GLU A 20 0.52 13.03 2.01
C GLU A 20 -0.25 12.20 0.99
N THR A 21 0.17 10.95 0.76
CA THR A 21 -0.48 10.01 -0.15
C THR A 21 -1.91 9.68 0.27
N VAL A 22 -2.12 9.36 1.56
CA VAL A 22 -3.45 9.01 2.08
C VAL A 22 -4.34 10.25 2.13
N PHE A 23 -3.81 11.41 2.53
CA PHE A 23 -4.52 12.69 2.48
C PHE A 23 -5.00 13.02 1.07
N HIS A 24 -4.11 12.92 0.06
CA HIS A 24 -4.48 13.18 -1.32
C HIS A 24 -5.59 12.24 -1.79
N HIS A 25 -5.45 10.93 -1.53
CA HIS A 25 -6.42 9.94 -2.00
C HIS A 25 -7.78 10.06 -1.28
N TRP A 26 -7.78 10.16 0.05
CA TRP A 26 -9.04 10.16 0.81
C TRP A 26 -9.74 11.53 0.80
N VAL A 27 -9.01 12.61 1.03
CA VAL A 27 -9.60 13.95 1.16
C VAL A 27 -9.75 14.65 -0.19
N LYS A 28 -8.75 14.60 -1.07
CA LYS A 28 -8.82 15.33 -2.35
C LYS A 28 -9.55 14.56 -3.44
N VAL A 29 -9.25 13.27 -3.60
CA VAL A 29 -9.85 12.44 -4.66
C VAL A 29 -11.23 11.92 -4.25
N LEU A 30 -11.33 11.26 -3.09
CA LEU A 30 -12.60 10.71 -2.61
C LEU A 30 -13.49 11.74 -1.89
N ARG A 31 -12.97 12.95 -1.61
CA ARG A 31 -13.72 14.08 -1.02
C ARG A 31 -14.34 13.79 0.34
N ALA A 32 -13.67 12.98 1.14
CA ALA A 32 -14.14 12.62 2.48
C ALA A 32 -14.26 13.83 3.42
N GLN A 33 -15.28 13.79 4.28
CA GLN A 33 -15.55 14.83 5.28
C GLN A 33 -15.21 14.38 6.70
N VAL A 34 -15.00 15.37 7.58
CA VAL A 34 -14.81 15.12 9.02
C VAL A 34 -15.98 14.29 9.56
N GLY A 35 -15.67 13.25 10.33
CA GLY A 35 -16.63 12.28 10.86
C GLY A 35 -16.72 10.98 10.06
N GLU A 36 -16.22 10.94 8.82
CA GLU A 36 -16.17 9.70 8.03
C GLU A 36 -15.18 8.67 8.60
N GLN A 37 -15.49 7.40 8.36
CA GLN A 37 -14.68 6.26 8.79
C GLN A 37 -13.92 5.64 7.62
N ALA A 38 -12.72 5.16 7.89
CA ALA A 38 -11.90 4.38 6.97
C ALA A 38 -11.16 3.28 7.73
N THR A 39 -10.55 2.38 6.96
CA THR A 39 -9.64 1.36 7.49
C THR A 39 -8.20 1.70 7.10
N LEU A 40 -7.32 1.80 8.08
CA LEU A 40 -5.87 1.89 7.85
C LEU A 40 -5.20 0.55 8.12
N PHE A 41 -4.16 0.23 7.36
CA PHE A 41 -3.33 -0.95 7.58
C PHE A 41 -1.86 -0.66 7.26
N SER A 42 -0.95 -1.28 8.03
CA SER A 42 0.50 -1.06 7.96
C SER A 42 1.27 -2.18 7.25
N GLY A 43 0.56 -3.18 6.71
CA GLY A 43 1.18 -4.36 6.07
C GLY A 43 1.79 -5.38 7.05
N GLN A 44 1.84 -5.08 8.35
CA GLN A 44 2.32 -5.99 9.40
C GLN A 44 1.25 -6.99 9.88
N GLY A 45 0.05 -6.94 9.27
CA GLY A 45 -1.12 -7.69 9.70
C GLY A 45 -2.07 -6.85 10.55
N GLY A 46 -3.35 -7.20 10.49
CA GLY A 46 -4.42 -6.45 11.15
C GLY A 46 -4.80 -5.14 10.45
N GLU A 47 -5.89 -4.57 10.92
CA GLU A 47 -6.59 -3.44 10.34
C GLU A 47 -7.06 -2.51 11.46
N TYR A 48 -6.96 -1.21 11.25
CA TYR A 48 -7.36 -0.20 12.22
C TYR A 48 -8.56 0.56 11.69
N GLU A 49 -9.66 0.57 12.44
CA GLU A 49 -10.77 1.47 12.14
C GLU A 49 -10.40 2.86 12.61
N VAL A 50 -10.48 3.83 11.71
CA VAL A 50 -10.18 5.22 12.01
C VAL A 50 -11.33 6.13 11.62
N ARG A 51 -11.46 7.24 12.34
CA ARG A 51 -12.40 8.31 12.03
C ARG A 51 -11.66 9.60 11.75
N LEU A 52 -11.98 10.25 10.63
CA LEU A 52 -11.44 11.55 10.26
C LEU A 52 -11.89 12.61 11.27
N THR A 53 -10.94 13.24 11.98
CA THR A 53 -11.24 14.22 13.02
C THR A 53 -11.05 15.64 12.52
N GLU A 54 -9.99 15.90 11.76
CA GLU A 54 -9.65 17.24 11.30
C GLU A 54 -9.08 17.21 9.88
N VAL A 55 -9.41 18.23 9.09
CA VAL A 55 -8.91 18.40 7.72
C VAL A 55 -8.46 19.85 7.52
N PRO A 56 -7.29 20.25 8.03
CA PRO A 56 -6.66 21.51 7.67
C PRO A 56 -6.30 21.58 6.17
N LYS A 57 -5.95 22.77 5.68
CA LYS A 57 -5.76 23.04 4.23
C LYS A 57 -4.79 22.10 3.49
N LYS A 58 -3.84 21.46 4.20
CA LYS A 58 -2.78 20.62 3.61
C LYS A 58 -2.52 19.29 4.32
N SER A 59 -3.23 18.99 5.40
CA SER A 59 -3.09 17.72 6.09
C SER A 59 -4.44 17.28 6.66
N ALA A 60 -4.50 16.08 7.21
CA ALA A 60 -5.67 15.59 7.89
C ALA A 60 -5.28 14.66 9.02
N SER A 61 -6.06 14.68 10.08
CA SER A 61 -5.84 13.88 11.28
C SER A 61 -7.00 12.91 11.46
N VAL A 62 -6.67 11.72 11.94
CA VAL A 62 -7.63 10.66 12.21
C VAL A 62 -7.48 10.17 13.63
N SER A 63 -8.59 9.81 14.26
CA SER A 63 -8.61 9.08 15.53
C SER A 63 -8.73 7.59 15.27
N VAL A 64 -7.84 6.79 15.85
CA VAL A 64 -7.87 5.33 15.77
C VAL A 64 -8.87 4.80 16.81
N LYS A 65 -9.90 4.08 16.36
CA LYS A 65 -11.02 3.63 17.19
C LYS A 65 -10.91 2.20 17.65
N SER A 66 -10.54 1.30 16.75
CA SER A 66 -10.44 -0.13 17.06
C SER A 66 -9.35 -0.77 16.23
N PHE A 67 -8.80 -1.86 16.76
CA PHE A 67 -7.90 -2.74 16.03
C PHE A 67 -8.61 -4.07 15.78
N HIS A 68 -8.60 -4.49 14.53
CA HIS A 68 -9.09 -5.78 14.07
C HIS A 68 -7.88 -6.63 13.66
N PRO A 69 -7.60 -7.75 14.33
CA PRO A 69 -6.47 -8.63 13.99
C PRO A 69 -6.71 -9.46 12.72
N ASP A 70 -7.63 -9.03 11.85
CA ASP A 70 -8.01 -9.76 10.65
C ASP A 70 -6.81 -9.88 9.72
N ASN A 71 -6.35 -11.12 9.53
CA ASN A 71 -5.27 -11.43 8.61
C ASN A 71 -5.86 -12.11 7.37
N ARG A 72 -5.94 -11.37 6.26
CA ARG A 72 -6.40 -11.88 4.96
C ARG A 72 -5.27 -12.51 4.14
N THR A 73 -4.10 -12.73 4.75
CA THR A 73 -2.97 -13.39 4.08
C THR A 73 -3.32 -14.86 3.84
N PRO A 74 -3.10 -15.41 2.64
CA PRO A 74 -3.30 -16.83 2.39
C PRO A 74 -2.39 -17.69 3.28
N SER A 75 -2.82 -18.93 3.54
CA SER A 75 -2.01 -19.90 4.29
C SER A 75 -0.80 -20.45 3.50
N PHE A 76 -0.76 -20.20 2.18
CA PHE A 76 0.35 -20.61 1.33
C PHE A 76 1.33 -19.44 1.12
N ASN A 77 2.60 -19.80 0.92
CA ASN A 77 3.63 -18.86 0.49
C ASN A 77 3.97 -19.15 -0.97
N ALA A 78 3.72 -18.17 -1.85
CA ALA A 78 4.00 -18.28 -3.27
C ALA A 78 4.96 -17.17 -3.72
N LEU A 79 5.99 -17.57 -4.47
CA LEU A 79 6.93 -16.66 -5.14
C LEU A 79 6.65 -16.68 -6.64
N LEU A 80 6.32 -15.52 -7.21
CA LEU A 80 6.15 -15.35 -8.65
C LEU A 80 7.46 -14.88 -9.28
N GLY A 81 8.09 -15.74 -10.08
CA GLY A 81 9.17 -15.34 -11.00
C GLY A 81 8.60 -14.77 -12.28
N GLN A 82 8.48 -13.44 -12.37
CA GLN A 82 7.89 -12.77 -13.54
C GLN A 82 8.98 -12.21 -14.46
N VAL A 83 9.03 -12.68 -15.71
CA VAL A 83 9.89 -12.07 -16.73
C VAL A 83 9.36 -10.69 -17.09
N MET A 84 10.26 -9.70 -17.10
CA MET A 84 9.88 -8.32 -17.40
C MET A 84 9.24 -8.20 -18.79
N SER A 85 8.14 -7.45 -18.83
CA SER A 85 7.32 -7.23 -20.03
C SER A 85 7.11 -5.73 -20.23
N LYS A 86 6.98 -5.29 -21.49
CA LYS A 86 6.72 -3.87 -21.80
C LYS A 86 5.26 -3.49 -21.57
N GLY A 87 5.05 -2.24 -21.16
CA GLY A 87 3.74 -1.60 -21.02
C GLY A 87 2.86 -2.24 -19.94
N ASP A 88 1.56 -2.09 -20.12
CA ASP A 88 0.52 -2.40 -19.13
C ASP A 88 0.44 -3.88 -18.72
N ARG A 89 1.09 -4.78 -19.47
CA ARG A 89 1.13 -6.22 -19.15
C ARG A 89 1.82 -6.49 -17.81
N MET A 90 2.85 -5.72 -17.49
CA MET A 90 3.57 -5.89 -16.22
C MET A 90 2.70 -5.43 -15.06
N ASP A 91 2.05 -4.27 -15.19
CA ASP A 91 1.15 -3.74 -14.17
C ASP A 91 -0.03 -4.67 -13.93
N TYR A 92 -0.61 -5.23 -15.00
CA TYR A 92 -1.66 -6.24 -14.90
C TYR A 92 -1.19 -7.51 -14.16
N ALA A 93 0.00 -8.02 -14.47
CA ALA A 93 0.55 -9.20 -13.82
C ALA A 93 0.79 -8.96 -12.32
N ILE A 94 1.33 -7.79 -11.95
CA ILE A 94 1.53 -7.40 -10.54
C ILE A 94 0.18 -7.28 -9.83
N GLN A 95 -0.78 -6.58 -10.42
CA GLN A 95 -2.11 -6.43 -9.83
C GLN A 95 -2.77 -7.78 -9.55
N LYS A 96 -2.78 -8.68 -10.54
CA LYS A 96 -3.39 -10.01 -10.38
C LYS A 96 -2.61 -10.92 -9.46
N ALA A 97 -1.29 -10.80 -9.42
CA ALA A 97 -0.48 -11.53 -8.46
C ALA A 97 -0.82 -11.15 -7.01
N VAL A 98 -0.93 -9.86 -6.73
CA VAL A 98 -1.29 -9.35 -5.39
C VAL A 98 -2.73 -9.75 -5.03
N GLU A 99 -3.69 -9.65 -5.96
CA GLU A 99 -5.08 -10.09 -5.74
C GLU A 99 -5.20 -11.60 -5.46
N LEU A 100 -4.32 -12.42 -6.05
CA LEU A 100 -4.25 -13.86 -5.80
C LEU A 100 -3.50 -14.22 -4.51
N GLY A 101 -2.93 -13.24 -3.81
CA GLY A 101 -2.24 -13.43 -2.53
C GLY A 101 -0.82 -13.96 -2.66
N ILE A 102 -0.13 -13.64 -3.75
CA ILE A 102 1.31 -13.92 -3.87
C ILE A 102 2.09 -13.17 -2.79
N SER A 103 3.00 -13.86 -2.13
CA SER A 103 3.79 -13.31 -1.02
C SER A 103 4.98 -12.51 -1.52
N GLN A 104 5.57 -12.92 -2.65
CA GLN A 104 6.77 -12.29 -3.22
C GLN A 104 6.74 -12.32 -4.74
N ILE A 105 7.22 -11.25 -5.38
CA ILE A 105 7.38 -11.16 -6.84
C ILE A 105 8.85 -10.90 -7.13
N GLN A 106 9.51 -11.85 -7.79
CA GLN A 106 10.87 -11.72 -8.29
C GLN A 106 10.84 -11.38 -9.77
N LEU A 107 11.38 -10.21 -10.13
CA LEU A 107 11.57 -9.84 -11.53
C LEU A 107 12.73 -10.62 -12.13
N LEU A 108 12.50 -11.20 -13.30
CA LEU A 108 13.46 -12.02 -14.04
C LEU A 108 13.81 -11.37 -15.39
N THR A 109 15.06 -11.55 -15.80
CA THR A 109 15.53 -11.29 -17.16
C THR A 109 15.68 -12.62 -17.91
N SER A 110 15.33 -12.64 -19.18
CA SER A 110 15.51 -13.82 -20.05
C SER A 110 16.06 -13.40 -21.41
N GLU A 111 16.56 -14.36 -22.19
CA GLU A 111 17.12 -14.12 -23.52
C GLU A 111 16.14 -13.38 -24.46
N ARG A 112 14.84 -13.68 -24.33
CA ARG A 112 13.77 -13.06 -25.13
C ARG A 112 13.13 -11.84 -24.45
N CYS A 113 13.73 -11.32 -23.39
CA CYS A 113 13.22 -10.16 -22.68
C CYS A 113 13.70 -8.87 -23.37
N GLU A 114 12.74 -8.09 -23.86
CA GLU A 114 13.04 -6.82 -24.54
C GLU A 114 13.37 -5.66 -23.58
N MET A 115 13.22 -5.85 -22.27
CA MET A 115 13.53 -4.85 -21.25
C MET A 115 14.68 -5.32 -20.38
N ARG A 116 15.68 -4.47 -20.20
CA ARG A 116 16.72 -4.66 -19.17
C ARG A 116 16.52 -3.58 -18.12
N LEU A 117 16.49 -3.98 -16.84
CA LEU A 117 16.67 -3.04 -15.74
C LEU A 117 18.02 -2.36 -15.95
N LYS A 118 18.02 -1.04 -16.15
CA LYS A 118 19.27 -0.26 -16.08
C LYS A 118 19.71 -0.27 -14.62
N TYR A 119 20.56 -1.24 -14.25
CA TYR A 119 21.33 -1.23 -13.00
C TYR A 119 22.41 -0.14 -13.05
N ASP A 120 22.02 1.12 -13.22
CA ASP A 120 22.97 2.25 -13.41
C ASP A 120 23.03 3.19 -12.20
N ARG A 121 22.65 2.69 -11.02
CA ARG A 121 22.85 3.38 -9.74
C ARG A 121 23.15 2.36 -8.65
N ASP A 122 24.34 1.76 -8.69
CA ASP A 122 25.03 1.26 -7.48
C ASP A 122 26.51 0.91 -7.73
N GLN A 123 27.20 1.76 -8.49
CA GLN A 123 28.66 1.88 -8.41
C GLN A 123 29.06 3.34 -8.28
N LYS A 124 28.76 3.94 -7.12
CA LYS A 124 29.57 5.03 -6.55
C LYS A 124 29.11 5.33 -5.13
N LYS A 125 29.82 4.73 -4.17
CA LYS A 125 30.35 5.41 -2.98
C LYS A 125 31.41 4.47 -2.38
N THR A 126 32.64 4.65 -2.87
CA THR A 126 33.84 4.52 -2.04
C THR A 126 33.85 5.69 -1.06
#